data_AF-A0A016UD97-F1
#
_entry.id   AF-A0A016UD97-F1
#
_cell.length_a   1.000
_cell.length_b   1.000
_cell.length_c   1.000
_cell.angle_alpha   90.00
_cell.angle_beta   90.00
_cell.angle_gamma   90.00
#
_symmetry.space_group_name_H-M   'P 1'
#
loop_
_entity.id
_entity.type
_entity.pdbx_description
1 polymer ?
#
loop_
_entity_poly.entity_id
_entity_poly.type
_entity_poly.pdbx_seq_one_letter_code
_entity_poly.pdbx_strand_id
1 'polypeptide(L)'
;MLNVLLWMAVLNNAVSLSALYRNIPARRNTYYHPSTVSGPCTFPLPYTKEFDIFCQLDYHKTTYICDPAGILSRTEIEMLDHTVRELNMTSCFCSSTCGRGRKKLGIVIVPAASINSIIACDSSLDYAPPTSLPAAAYLFAQLLSRHWSGHCTADLMIIYIRSWNPDRVRKPFIIPVYSNALERLQRYSHPTSVSSREPVLVALQGAIRHAHRLIEAEWTDINTSIPHWAMALACGMLAVVVLSVYTANCITNRLGRHPQVKADQFFLEKEVQWASMAATHPRPRKERWNRRCSGESGFPRYLFITFNVT
;
A
#
# COMPACT_ATOMS: atom_id res chain seq x y z
N MET A 1 -12.31 61.60 -32.06
CA MET A 1 -12.67 60.21 -32.40
C MET A 1 -11.51 59.38 -32.98
N LEU A 2 -10.43 59.99 -33.50
CA LEU A 2 -9.29 59.25 -34.08
C LEU A 2 -8.49 58.39 -33.07
N ASN A 3 -8.36 58.82 -31.81
CA ASN A 3 -7.56 58.10 -30.81
C ASN A 3 -8.18 56.77 -30.37
N VAL A 4 -9.51 56.63 -30.34
CA VAL A 4 -10.16 55.39 -29.90
C VAL A 4 -9.97 54.27 -30.92
N LEU A 5 -10.00 54.61 -32.22
CA LEU A 5 -9.77 53.65 -33.30
C LEU A 5 -8.31 53.16 -33.33
N LEU A 6 -7.35 54.03 -33.01
CA LEU A 6 -5.94 53.64 -32.92
C LEU A 6 -5.69 52.65 -31.77
N TRP A 7 -6.32 52.88 -30.61
CA TRP A 7 -6.22 51.97 -29.46
C TRP A 7 -6.88 50.62 -29.70
N MET A 8 -8.04 50.61 -30.38
CA MET A 8 -8.70 49.35 -30.76
C MET A 8 -7.88 48.55 -31.79
N ALA A 9 -7.19 49.21 -32.71
CA ALA A 9 -6.30 48.55 -33.67
C ALA A 9 -5.06 47.94 -32.99
N VAL A 10 -4.48 48.63 -32.00
CA VAL A 10 -3.35 48.10 -31.21
C VAL A 10 -3.78 46.92 -30.34
N LEU A 11 -4.96 47.00 -29.69
CA LEU A 11 -5.53 45.89 -28.92
C LEU A 11 -5.86 44.68 -29.80
N ASN A 12 -6.42 44.87 -30.99
CA ASN A 12 -6.70 43.77 -31.91
C ASN A 12 -5.40 43.10 -32.40
N ASN A 13 -4.35 43.87 -32.66
CA ASN A 13 -3.04 43.31 -33.02
C ASN A 13 -2.38 42.58 -31.84
N ALA A 14 -2.53 43.06 -30.60
CA ALA A 14 -2.03 42.37 -29.41
C ALA A 14 -2.80 41.07 -29.11
N VAL A 15 -4.11 41.05 -29.33
CA VAL A 15 -4.96 39.84 -29.21
C VAL A 15 -4.66 38.86 -30.36
N SER A 16 -4.41 39.35 -31.56
CA SER A 16 -3.96 38.54 -32.71
C SER A 16 -2.58 37.93 -32.50
N LEU A 17 -1.61 38.70 -31.97
CA LEU A 17 -0.26 38.21 -31.64
C LEU A 17 -0.28 37.20 -30.49
N SER A 18 -1.14 37.36 -29.48
CA SER A 18 -1.30 36.38 -28.40
C SER A 18 -2.08 35.13 -28.82
N ALA A 19 -2.99 35.24 -29.79
CA ALA A 19 -3.62 34.09 -30.46
C ALA A 19 -2.65 33.36 -31.42
N LEU A 20 -1.73 34.09 -32.06
CA LEU A 20 -0.66 33.50 -32.88
C LEU A 20 0.36 32.78 -32.00
N TYR A 21 0.71 33.33 -30.82
CA TYR A 21 1.63 32.69 -29.88
C TYR A 21 1.03 31.47 -29.16
N ARG A 22 -0.30 31.39 -29.00
CA ARG A 22 -0.98 30.20 -28.48
C ARG A 22 -1.00 29.01 -29.43
N ASN A 23 -0.72 29.22 -30.72
CA ASN A 23 -0.77 28.20 -31.76
C ASN A 23 0.58 27.86 -32.38
N ILE A 24 1.69 28.30 -31.78
CA ILE A 24 2.99 27.74 -32.12
C ILE A 24 3.16 26.51 -31.21
N PRO A 25 3.01 25.27 -31.71
CA PRO A 25 3.63 24.17 -31.03
C PRO A 25 5.12 24.50 -31.07
N ALA A 26 5.67 24.94 -29.94
CA ALA A 26 7.09 24.98 -29.71
C ALA A 26 7.56 23.52 -29.76
N ARG A 27 7.69 23.01 -30.98
CA ARG A 27 8.31 21.75 -31.32
C ARG A 27 9.78 21.97 -31.03
N ARG A 28 10.14 21.89 -29.75
CA ARG A 28 11.46 21.39 -29.37
C ARG A 28 11.53 20.01 -30.00
N ASN A 29 12.13 19.94 -31.18
CA ASN A 29 12.78 18.73 -31.64
C ASN A 29 13.94 18.47 -30.68
N THR A 30 13.65 18.10 -29.44
CA THR A 30 14.57 17.26 -28.68
C THR A 30 14.67 15.97 -29.47
N TYR A 31 15.90 15.55 -29.73
CA TYR A 31 16.31 14.40 -30.52
C TYR A 31 15.79 13.09 -29.89
N TYR A 32 14.48 12.89 -29.82
CA TYR A 32 13.90 11.58 -29.60
C TYR A 32 13.84 10.89 -30.95
N HIS A 33 14.86 10.08 -31.22
CA HIS A 33 14.78 9.17 -32.36
C HIS A 33 13.71 8.12 -32.03
N PRO A 34 12.61 8.01 -32.79
CA PRO A 34 11.57 7.02 -32.55
C PRO A 34 12.05 5.56 -32.73
N SER A 35 13.32 5.35 -33.10
CA SER A 35 14.01 4.06 -33.14
C SER A 35 14.64 3.64 -31.80
N THR A 36 14.73 4.53 -30.80
CA THR A 36 15.18 4.21 -29.43
C THR A 36 13.99 4.06 -28.50
N VAL A 37 12.98 3.27 -28.90
CA VAL A 37 11.90 2.88 -27.99
C VAL A 37 12.51 1.96 -26.95
N SER A 38 12.80 2.51 -25.77
CA SER A 38 13.21 1.73 -24.61
C SER A 38 12.11 0.70 -24.33
N GLY A 39 12.43 -0.57 -24.54
CA GLY A 39 11.58 -1.66 -24.09
C GLY A 39 11.40 -1.60 -22.58
N PRO A 40 10.37 -2.26 -22.04
CA PRO A 40 10.03 -2.17 -20.61
C PRO A 40 11.20 -2.54 -19.68
N CYS A 41 12.13 -3.38 -20.14
CA CYS A 41 13.25 -3.89 -19.35
C CYS A 41 14.61 -3.27 -19.71
N THR A 42 14.59 -2.33 -20.66
CA THR A 42 15.74 -1.49 -21.03
C THR A 42 15.48 -0.03 -20.66
N PHE A 43 14.35 0.25 -20.02
CA PHE A 43 13.99 1.58 -19.58
C PHE A 43 14.96 2.02 -18.48
N PRO A 44 15.52 3.24 -18.52
CA PRO A 44 16.52 3.66 -17.54
C PRO A 44 16.03 3.45 -16.10
N LEU A 45 16.93 3.01 -15.23
CA LEU A 45 16.62 2.75 -13.84
C LEU A 45 16.82 4.00 -13.00
N PRO A 46 16.03 4.21 -11.93
CA PRO A 46 16.01 5.49 -11.20
C PRO A 46 17.28 5.93 -10.48
N TYR A 47 18.29 5.06 -10.41
CA TYR A 47 19.57 5.33 -9.76
C TYR A 47 20.71 5.54 -10.78
N THR A 48 20.44 5.39 -12.08
CA THR A 48 21.46 5.59 -13.12
C THR A 48 21.60 7.07 -13.45
N LYS A 49 22.81 7.48 -13.86
CA LYS A 49 23.08 8.89 -14.17
C LYS A 49 22.27 9.40 -15.37
N GLU A 50 21.90 8.50 -16.28
CA GLU A 50 21.08 8.83 -17.45
C GLU A 50 19.60 8.99 -17.09
N PHE A 51 19.16 8.52 -15.91
CA PHE A 51 17.75 8.56 -15.52
C PHE A 51 17.22 9.97 -15.41
N ASP A 52 17.93 10.86 -14.71
CA ASP A 52 17.45 12.23 -14.47
C ASP A 52 17.29 13.00 -15.79
N ILE A 53 18.22 12.77 -16.72
CA ILE A 53 18.20 13.35 -18.06
C ILE A 53 17.04 12.77 -18.88
N PHE A 54 16.89 11.44 -18.85
CA PHE A 54 15.85 10.73 -19.59
C PHE A 54 14.46 11.00 -19.01
N CYS A 55 14.30 11.15 -17.71
CA CYS A 55 13.02 11.40 -17.05
C CYS A 55 12.72 12.89 -16.88
N GLN A 56 13.65 13.75 -17.31
CA GLN A 56 13.54 15.21 -17.23
C GLN A 56 13.30 15.72 -15.81
N LEU A 57 13.91 15.08 -14.80
CA LEU A 57 13.67 15.41 -13.39
C LEU A 57 14.09 16.84 -13.03
N ASP A 58 15.17 17.36 -13.61
CA ASP A 58 15.62 18.75 -13.40
C ASP A 58 14.62 19.77 -13.97
N TYR A 59 13.99 19.44 -15.09
CA TYR A 59 13.00 20.31 -15.74
C TYR A 59 11.70 20.36 -14.92
N HIS A 60 11.27 19.21 -14.42
CA HIS A 60 10.00 19.08 -13.70
C HIS A 60 10.11 19.36 -12.20
N LYS A 61 11.30 19.21 -11.61
CA LYS A 61 11.56 19.26 -10.16
C LYS A 61 10.72 18.27 -9.33
N THR A 62 10.28 17.18 -9.94
CA THR A 62 9.46 16.14 -9.29
C THR A 62 10.08 14.77 -9.49
N THR A 63 10.34 14.05 -8.40
CA THR A 63 11.08 12.77 -8.45
C THR A 63 10.23 11.53 -8.77
N TYR A 64 8.92 11.71 -8.93
CA TYR A 64 7.96 10.61 -9.11
C TYR A 64 7.37 10.52 -10.51
N ILE A 65 7.74 11.44 -11.41
CA ILE A 65 7.28 11.47 -12.79
C ILE A 65 8.48 11.28 -13.70
N CYS A 66 8.39 10.34 -14.62
CA CYS A 66 9.34 10.18 -15.71
C CYS A 66 8.67 10.51 -17.05
N ASP A 67 9.08 11.62 -17.67
CA ASP A 67 8.57 12.08 -18.95
C ASP A 67 9.68 12.25 -20.00
N PRO A 68 10.11 11.17 -20.63
CA PRO A 68 11.15 11.20 -21.66
C PRO A 68 10.94 12.15 -22.81
N ALA A 69 9.72 12.26 -23.32
CA ALA A 69 9.45 13.13 -24.44
C ALA A 69 9.13 14.57 -24.03
N GLY A 70 9.11 14.90 -22.74
CA GLY A 70 8.71 16.22 -22.23
C GLY A 70 7.32 16.60 -22.73
N ILE A 71 6.41 15.62 -22.72
CA ILE A 71 5.03 15.77 -23.16
C ILE A 71 4.27 16.73 -22.25
N LEU A 72 4.52 16.69 -20.95
CA LEU A 72 3.96 17.59 -19.97
C LEU A 72 4.84 18.83 -19.80
N SER A 73 4.19 19.98 -19.71
CA SER A 73 4.82 21.20 -19.26
C SER A 73 5.07 21.17 -17.75
N ARG A 74 6.00 22.01 -17.28
CA ARG A 74 6.23 22.20 -15.84
C ARG A 74 4.96 22.63 -15.10
N THR A 75 4.15 23.50 -15.69
CA THR A 75 2.87 23.96 -15.10
C THR A 75 1.85 22.82 -14.99
N GLU A 76 1.77 21.93 -15.97
CA GLU A 76 0.88 20.76 -15.88
C GLU A 76 1.32 19.80 -14.78
N ILE A 77 2.62 19.63 -14.58
CA ILE A 77 3.14 18.81 -13.49
C ILE A 77 2.90 19.45 -12.13
N GLU A 78 3.04 20.78 -12.00
CA GLU A 78 2.68 21.48 -10.77
C GLU A 78 1.18 21.31 -10.44
N MET A 79 0.30 21.34 -11.45
CA MET A 79 -1.13 21.03 -11.29
C MET A 79 -1.39 19.56 -10.92
N LEU A 80 -0.61 18.62 -11.47
CA LEU A 80 -0.70 17.21 -11.11
C LEU A 80 -0.23 16.98 -9.67
N ASP A 81 0.85 17.65 -9.25
CA ASP A 81 1.41 17.57 -7.91
C ASP A 81 0.42 18.07 -6.85
N HIS A 82 -0.34 19.12 -7.15
CA HIS A 82 -1.45 19.54 -6.31
C HIS A 82 -2.46 18.40 -6.07
N THR A 83 -2.86 17.70 -7.14
CA THR A 83 -3.80 16.57 -7.05
C THR A 83 -3.22 15.41 -6.22
N VAL A 84 -1.93 15.10 -6.39
CA VAL A 84 -1.24 14.03 -5.62
C VAL A 84 -1.20 14.36 -4.12
N ARG A 85 -0.94 15.63 -3.77
CA ARG A 85 -0.90 16.07 -2.38
C ARG A 85 -2.27 16.06 -1.71
N GLU A 86 -3.32 16.49 -2.42
CA GLU A 86 -4.70 16.44 -1.91
C GLU A 86 -5.14 15.00 -1.57
N LEU A 87 -4.66 14.02 -2.35
CA LEU A 87 -5.00 12.61 -2.22
C LEU A 87 -4.03 11.83 -1.28
N ASN A 88 -3.25 12.55 -0.47
CA ASN A 88 -2.32 11.99 0.52
C ASN A 88 -1.33 10.93 -0.03
N MET A 89 -0.97 11.04 -1.31
CA MET A 89 0.07 10.23 -1.95
C MET A 89 1.43 10.93 -1.83
N THR A 90 2.53 10.18 -1.98
CA THR A 90 3.88 10.77 -1.92
C THR A 90 4.40 11.22 -3.27
N SER A 91 5.06 12.37 -3.27
CA SER A 91 5.86 12.88 -4.40
C SER A 91 7.26 12.27 -4.49
N CYS A 92 7.55 11.27 -3.65
CA CYS A 92 8.83 10.60 -3.58
C CYS A 92 8.68 9.16 -4.07
N PHE A 93 9.65 8.72 -4.88
CA PHE A 93 9.57 7.44 -5.60
C PHE A 93 10.63 6.44 -5.10
N CYS A 94 11.88 6.88 -4.93
CA CYS A 94 13.01 5.99 -4.60
C CYS A 94 13.57 6.11 -3.18
N SER A 95 13.18 7.15 -2.43
CA SER A 95 13.76 7.36 -1.10
C SER A 95 13.15 6.39 -0.06
N SER A 96 13.98 5.85 0.84
CA SER A 96 13.56 4.95 1.92
C SER A 96 12.91 5.69 3.09
N THR A 97 13.23 6.97 3.29
CA THR A 97 12.61 7.84 4.31
C THR A 97 11.23 8.36 3.90
N CYS A 98 10.90 8.10 2.66
CA CYS A 98 9.74 8.56 1.92
C CYS A 98 8.62 7.52 2.03
N GLY A 99 7.38 7.95 2.30
CA GLY A 99 6.23 7.03 2.42
C GLY A 99 5.85 6.58 3.83
N ARG A 100 6.37 7.20 4.90
CA ARG A 100 5.84 6.94 6.26
C ARG A 100 4.39 7.43 6.36
N GLY A 101 3.44 6.52 6.22
CA GLY A 101 2.00 6.79 6.32
C GLY A 101 1.33 7.30 5.02
N ARG A 102 2.04 7.30 3.89
CA ARG A 102 1.50 7.74 2.58
C ARG A 102 1.87 6.73 1.50
N LYS A 103 1.01 6.57 0.49
CA LYS A 103 1.23 5.63 -0.61
C LYS A 103 2.20 6.19 -1.64
N LYS A 104 3.17 5.38 -2.06
CA LYS A 104 4.20 5.76 -3.05
C LYS A 104 3.63 5.72 -4.46
N LEU A 105 3.63 6.87 -5.13
CA LEU A 105 3.20 7.01 -6.52
C LEU A 105 4.41 7.08 -7.44
N GLY A 106 4.37 6.39 -8.57
CA GLY A 106 5.27 6.59 -9.71
C GLY A 106 4.47 6.78 -10.99
N ILE A 107 4.85 7.73 -11.84
CA ILE A 107 4.21 7.98 -13.12
C ILE A 107 5.25 7.87 -14.22
N VAL A 108 4.95 7.11 -15.28
CA VAL A 108 5.84 6.99 -16.44
C VAL A 108 5.07 7.28 -17.71
N ILE A 109 5.57 8.21 -18.50
CA ILE A 109 4.99 8.60 -19.79
C ILE A 109 5.83 7.98 -20.89
N VAL A 110 5.27 7.00 -21.58
CA VAL A 110 5.92 6.23 -22.64
C VAL A 110 5.49 6.82 -23.99
N PRO A 111 6.39 7.48 -24.75
CA PRO A 111 6.04 8.17 -25.99
C PRO A 111 5.59 7.21 -27.09
N ALA A 112 6.23 6.05 -27.16
CA ALA A 112 5.87 4.95 -28.03
C ALA A 112 6.30 3.63 -27.40
N ALA A 113 5.47 2.59 -27.51
CA ALA A 113 5.80 1.21 -27.15
C ALA A 113 5.73 0.31 -28.39
N SER A 114 6.36 -0.86 -28.36
CA SER A 114 6.25 -1.85 -29.44
C SER A 114 6.06 -3.25 -28.86
N ILE A 115 5.31 -4.09 -29.57
CA ILE A 115 5.15 -5.50 -29.16
C ILE A 115 6.51 -6.22 -29.22
N ASN A 116 7.33 -5.89 -30.21
CA ASN A 116 8.68 -6.45 -30.35
C ASN A 116 9.57 -6.13 -29.14
N SER A 117 9.44 -4.95 -28.52
CA SER A 117 10.24 -4.61 -27.33
C SER A 117 9.75 -5.32 -26.07
N ILE A 118 8.47 -5.72 -26.02
CA ILE A 118 7.92 -6.57 -24.95
C ILE A 118 8.48 -7.98 -25.09
N ILE A 119 8.40 -8.57 -26.28
CA ILE A 119 8.92 -9.92 -26.55
C ILE A 119 10.44 -9.98 -26.31
N ALA A 120 11.18 -8.95 -26.72
CA ALA A 120 12.62 -8.88 -26.47
C ALA A 120 12.99 -8.78 -24.98
N CYS A 121 12.06 -8.35 -24.11
CA CYS A 121 12.29 -8.40 -22.67
C CYS A 121 12.09 -9.81 -22.09
N ASP A 122 11.09 -10.54 -22.57
CA ASP A 122 10.74 -11.84 -22.05
C ASP A 122 10.58 -12.85 -23.18
N SER A 123 11.62 -13.67 -23.38
CA SER A 123 11.68 -14.70 -24.42
C SER A 123 10.60 -15.78 -24.27
N SER A 124 9.93 -15.88 -23.12
CA SER A 124 8.77 -16.79 -22.99
C SER A 124 7.57 -16.34 -23.85
N LEU A 125 7.51 -15.05 -24.19
CA LEU A 125 6.46 -14.45 -25.02
C LEU A 125 6.63 -14.73 -26.52
N ASP A 126 7.76 -15.31 -26.95
CA ASP A 126 7.96 -15.76 -28.33
C ASP A 126 6.89 -16.79 -28.76
N TYR A 127 6.42 -17.60 -27.81
CA TYR A 127 5.42 -18.65 -28.06
C TYR A 127 3.98 -18.22 -27.73
N ALA A 128 3.81 -17.12 -27.00
CA ALA A 128 2.51 -16.61 -26.56
C ALA A 128 2.48 -15.07 -26.62
N PRO A 129 2.56 -14.48 -27.83
CA PRO A 129 2.54 -13.03 -27.97
C PRO A 129 1.19 -12.45 -27.55
N PRO A 130 1.15 -11.18 -27.10
CA PRO A 130 -0.10 -10.53 -26.75
C PRO A 130 -1.04 -10.46 -27.97
N THR A 131 -2.25 -10.98 -27.79
CA THR A 131 -3.28 -11.06 -28.85
C THR A 131 -4.00 -9.74 -29.10
N SER A 132 -3.80 -8.73 -28.25
CA SER A 132 -4.45 -7.42 -28.36
C SER A 132 -3.60 -6.29 -27.80
N LEU A 133 -3.82 -5.06 -28.28
CA LEU A 133 -3.13 -3.86 -27.78
C LEU A 133 -3.32 -3.62 -26.27
N PRO A 134 -4.52 -3.78 -25.67
CA PRO A 134 -4.66 -3.69 -24.21
C PRO A 134 -3.83 -4.75 -23.49
N ALA A 135 -3.82 -6.01 -23.96
CA ALA A 135 -2.99 -7.06 -23.35
C ALA A 135 -1.50 -6.72 -23.43
N ALA A 136 -1.03 -6.21 -24.57
CA ALA A 136 0.33 -5.72 -24.72
C ALA A 136 0.62 -4.54 -23.77
N ALA A 137 -0.32 -3.60 -23.62
CA ALA A 137 -0.21 -2.45 -22.72
C ALA A 137 -0.05 -2.89 -21.26
N TYR A 138 -0.85 -3.87 -20.84
CA TYR A 138 -0.76 -4.48 -19.52
C TYR A 138 0.60 -5.15 -19.30
N LEU A 139 1.04 -5.99 -20.24
CA LEU A 139 2.33 -6.69 -20.15
C LEU A 139 3.51 -5.73 -20.10
N PHE A 140 3.51 -4.69 -20.95
CA PHE A 140 4.52 -3.64 -20.90
C PHE A 140 4.59 -3.01 -19.52
N ALA A 141 3.43 -2.68 -18.94
CA ALA A 141 3.33 -2.04 -17.64
C ALA A 141 3.85 -2.94 -16.50
N GLN A 142 3.50 -4.23 -16.51
CA GLN A 142 3.97 -5.21 -15.53
C GLN A 142 5.49 -5.41 -15.61
N LEU A 143 6.03 -5.58 -16.82
CA LEU A 143 7.48 -5.76 -17.02
C LEU A 143 8.27 -4.53 -16.59
N LEU A 144 7.79 -3.32 -16.93
CA LEU A 144 8.44 -2.08 -16.49
C LEU A 144 8.38 -1.92 -14.97
N SER A 145 7.22 -2.18 -14.35
CA SER A 145 7.07 -2.11 -12.90
C SER A 145 8.01 -3.08 -12.19
N ARG A 146 8.14 -4.31 -12.70
CA ARG A 146 9.09 -5.31 -12.19
C ARG A 146 10.55 -4.91 -12.39
N HIS A 147 10.87 -4.29 -13.53
CA HIS A 147 12.21 -3.80 -13.80
C HIS A 147 12.62 -2.71 -12.79
N TRP A 148 11.70 -1.79 -12.48
CA TRP A 148 11.96 -0.69 -11.54
C TRP A 148 11.90 -1.11 -10.06
N SER A 149 11.06 -2.10 -9.73
CA SER A 149 10.84 -2.54 -8.34
C SER A 149 12.09 -3.09 -7.65
N GLY A 150 13.08 -3.56 -8.41
CA GLY A 150 14.38 -4.00 -7.87
C GLY A 150 15.17 -2.88 -7.16
N HIS A 151 14.84 -1.62 -7.43
CA HIS A 151 15.57 -0.46 -6.90
C HIS A 151 14.65 0.57 -6.24
N CYS A 152 13.48 0.83 -6.83
CA CYS A 152 12.50 1.77 -6.32
C CYS A 152 11.11 1.14 -6.32
N THR A 153 10.55 1.00 -5.13
CA THR A 153 9.22 0.40 -4.93
C THR A 153 8.16 1.49 -4.88
N ALA A 154 7.24 1.50 -5.85
CA ALA A 154 6.00 2.27 -5.77
C ALA A 154 4.83 1.38 -5.38
N ASP A 155 3.95 1.89 -4.51
CA ASP A 155 2.71 1.18 -4.17
C ASP A 155 1.71 1.27 -5.34
N LEU A 156 1.72 2.39 -6.06
CA LEU A 156 0.94 2.63 -7.28
C LEU A 156 1.86 3.19 -8.36
N MET A 157 1.94 2.50 -9.49
CA MET A 157 2.65 2.98 -10.68
C MET A 157 1.65 3.21 -11.81
N ILE A 158 1.57 4.42 -12.36
CA ILE A 158 0.68 4.75 -13.48
C ILE A 158 1.52 4.91 -14.74
N ILE A 159 1.24 4.08 -15.73
CA ILE A 159 1.99 4.06 -16.99
C ILE A 159 1.07 4.56 -18.09
N TYR A 160 1.46 5.66 -18.73
CA TYR A 160 0.76 6.25 -19.87
C TYR A 160 1.51 5.91 -21.15
N ILE A 161 0.93 5.07 -22.01
CA ILE A 161 1.51 4.76 -23.32
C ILE A 161 0.80 5.61 -24.36
N ARG A 162 1.53 6.49 -25.05
CA ARG A 162 0.94 7.43 -26.02
C ARG A 162 0.64 6.80 -27.38
N SER A 163 1.52 5.92 -27.86
CA SER A 163 1.42 5.33 -29.20
C SER A 163 2.10 3.97 -29.30
N TRP A 164 1.78 3.23 -30.36
CA TRP A 164 2.27 1.86 -30.59
C TRP A 164 2.94 1.70 -31.95
N ASN A 165 4.17 1.19 -32.00
CA ASN A 165 4.91 0.84 -33.20
C ASN A 165 4.72 -0.65 -33.57
N PRO A 166 4.82 -1.06 -34.85
CA PRO A 166 5.32 -0.28 -36.01
C PRO A 166 4.29 0.65 -36.66
N ASP A 167 2.99 0.40 -36.53
CA ASP A 167 1.94 1.15 -37.25
C ASP A 167 1.65 2.56 -36.69
N ARG A 168 2.45 3.01 -35.72
CA ARG A 168 2.24 4.26 -34.94
C ARG A 168 0.79 4.46 -34.55
N VAL A 169 0.12 3.39 -34.11
CA VAL A 169 -1.28 3.42 -33.70
C VAL A 169 -1.42 4.42 -32.56
N ARG A 170 -2.12 5.52 -32.81
CA ARG A 170 -2.35 6.61 -31.85
C ARG A 170 -3.52 6.29 -30.92
N LYS A 171 -3.43 5.13 -30.26
CA LYS A 171 -4.39 4.69 -29.25
C LYS A 171 -3.70 4.69 -27.90
N PRO A 172 -3.82 5.79 -27.12
CA PRO A 172 -3.15 5.88 -25.84
C PRO A 172 -3.82 4.97 -24.81
N PHE A 173 -3.03 4.43 -23.90
CA PHE A 173 -3.50 3.63 -22.78
C PHE A 173 -2.95 4.16 -21.46
N ILE A 174 -3.77 4.12 -20.43
CA ILE A 174 -3.36 4.28 -19.04
C ILE A 174 -3.48 2.94 -18.33
N ILE A 175 -2.41 2.55 -17.64
CA ILE A 175 -2.33 1.30 -16.92
C ILE A 175 -1.89 1.60 -15.49
N PRO A 176 -2.79 1.49 -14.49
CA PRO A 176 -2.41 1.53 -13.10
C PRO A 176 -1.88 0.15 -12.69
N VAL A 177 -0.67 0.09 -12.15
CA VAL A 177 -0.05 -1.11 -11.59
C VAL A 177 0.02 -0.93 -10.07
N TYR A 178 -0.77 -1.72 -9.36
CA TYR A 178 -0.76 -1.75 -7.89
C TYR A 178 0.24 -2.81 -7.43
N SER A 179 1.12 -2.46 -6.51
CA SER A 179 2.14 -3.37 -5.98
C SER A 179 2.44 -3.08 -4.51
N ASN A 180 3.29 -3.90 -3.88
CA ASN A 180 3.72 -3.71 -2.50
C ASN A 180 2.54 -3.53 -1.53
N ALA A 181 2.36 -2.34 -0.93
CA ALA A 181 1.30 -2.09 0.04
C ALA A 181 -0.12 -2.02 -0.56
N LEU A 182 -0.26 -2.19 -1.89
CA LEU A 182 -1.52 -2.22 -2.62
C LEU A 182 -1.64 -3.48 -3.51
N GLU A 183 -0.85 -4.53 -3.27
CA GLU A 183 -0.85 -5.76 -4.08
C GLU A 183 -2.24 -6.40 -4.24
N ARG A 184 -3.10 -6.30 -3.21
CA ARG A 184 -4.49 -6.79 -3.26
C ARG A 184 -5.35 -6.11 -4.33
N LEU A 185 -5.00 -4.88 -4.71
CA LEU A 185 -5.64 -4.12 -5.78
C LEU A 185 -5.10 -4.44 -7.17
N GLN A 186 -4.11 -5.32 -7.30
CA GLN A 186 -3.54 -5.71 -8.60
C GLN A 186 -4.61 -6.27 -9.56
N ARG A 187 -5.67 -6.87 -9.02
CA ARG A 187 -6.85 -7.29 -9.82
C ARG A 187 -7.56 -6.13 -10.54
N TYR A 188 -7.33 -4.88 -10.15
CA TYR A 188 -7.87 -3.68 -10.80
C TYR A 188 -6.88 -3.03 -11.77
N SER A 189 -5.72 -3.64 -12.03
CA SER A 189 -4.69 -3.14 -12.97
C SER A 189 -5.07 -3.34 -14.43
N HIS A 190 -6.25 -2.88 -14.84
CA HIS A 190 -6.73 -3.01 -16.21
C HIS A 190 -6.31 -1.81 -17.07
N PRO A 191 -5.80 -2.03 -18.29
CA PRO A 191 -5.54 -0.97 -19.25
C PRO A 191 -6.84 -0.26 -19.65
N THR A 192 -6.84 1.07 -19.52
CA THR A 192 -7.94 1.92 -20.00
C THR A 192 -7.48 2.67 -21.24
N SER A 193 -8.24 2.58 -22.33
CA SER A 193 -7.95 3.36 -23.54
C SER A 193 -8.38 4.80 -23.33
N VAL A 194 -7.49 5.74 -23.61
CA VAL A 194 -7.74 7.18 -23.50
C VAL A 194 -8.04 7.74 -24.88
N SER A 195 -8.86 8.79 -24.96
CA SER A 195 -9.07 9.49 -26.23
C SER A 195 -7.78 10.22 -26.63
N SER A 196 -7.38 10.14 -27.90
CA SER A 196 -6.21 10.86 -28.39
C SER A 196 -6.35 12.39 -28.32
N ARG A 197 -7.57 12.89 -28.11
CA ARG A 197 -7.87 14.33 -27.95
C ARG A 197 -7.84 14.79 -26.50
N GLU A 198 -7.84 13.86 -25.55
CA GLU A 198 -7.80 14.19 -24.13
C GLU A 198 -6.39 14.61 -23.72
N PRO A 199 -6.22 15.75 -23.02
CA PRO A 199 -4.91 16.16 -22.51
C PRO A 199 -4.33 15.12 -21.56
N VAL A 200 -3.03 14.86 -21.65
CA VAL A 200 -2.33 13.87 -20.81
C VAL A 200 -2.50 14.18 -19.33
N LEU A 201 -2.46 15.46 -18.95
CA LEU A 201 -2.74 15.91 -17.58
C LEU A 201 -4.11 15.44 -17.09
N VAL A 202 -5.16 15.64 -17.88
CA VAL A 202 -6.55 15.31 -17.49
C VAL A 202 -6.70 13.81 -17.32
N ALA A 203 -6.14 13.03 -18.25
CA ALA A 203 -6.19 11.59 -18.19
C ALA A 203 -5.44 11.03 -16.96
N LEU A 204 -4.27 11.58 -16.65
CA LEU A 204 -3.49 11.21 -15.45
C LEU A 204 -4.23 11.60 -14.15
N GLN A 205 -4.77 12.81 -14.06
CA GLN A 205 -5.55 13.24 -12.90
C GLN A 205 -6.78 12.33 -12.70
N GLY A 206 -7.47 11.96 -13.78
CA GLY A 206 -8.58 11.02 -13.75
C GLY A 206 -8.16 9.66 -13.21
N ALA A 207 -7.02 9.13 -13.69
CA ALA A 207 -6.47 7.85 -13.26
C ALA A 207 -6.06 7.86 -11.78
N ILE A 208 -5.39 8.92 -11.30
CA ILE A 208 -4.98 9.05 -9.90
C ILE A 208 -6.21 9.13 -8.99
N ARG A 209 -7.22 9.95 -9.34
CA ARG A 209 -8.47 10.03 -8.57
C ARG A 209 -9.23 8.71 -8.54
N HIS A 210 -9.27 7.99 -9.67
CA HIS A 210 -9.89 6.68 -9.74
C HIS A 210 -9.16 5.66 -8.85
N ALA A 211 -7.83 5.62 -8.92
CA ALA A 211 -7.02 4.76 -8.08
C ALA A 211 -7.18 5.08 -6.58
N HIS A 212 -7.23 6.37 -6.22
CA HIS A 212 -7.48 6.78 -4.83
C HIS A 212 -8.82 6.24 -4.30
N ARG A 213 -9.90 6.34 -5.09
CA ARG A 213 -11.21 5.81 -4.68
C ARG A 213 -11.17 4.30 -4.43
N LEU A 214 -10.43 3.55 -5.24
CA LEU A 214 -10.25 2.10 -5.04
C LEU A 214 -9.45 1.81 -3.77
N ILE A 215 -8.40 2.59 -3.52
CA ILE A 215 -7.60 2.48 -2.29
C ILE A 215 -8.49 2.76 -1.07
N GLU A 216 -9.25 3.85 -1.07
CA GLU A 216 -10.16 4.18 0.05
C GLU A 216 -11.22 3.09 0.28
N ALA A 217 -11.81 2.55 -0.79
CA ALA A 217 -12.81 1.48 -0.68
C ALA A 217 -12.23 0.21 -0.04
N GLU A 218 -11.00 -0.18 -0.37
CA GLU A 218 -10.35 -1.32 0.27
C GLU A 218 -10.09 -1.07 1.77
N TRP A 219 -9.65 0.13 2.13
CA TRP A 219 -9.44 0.47 3.55
C TRP A 219 -10.73 0.38 4.36
N THR A 220 -11.87 0.72 3.76
CA THR A 220 -13.16 0.54 4.42
C THR A 220 -13.55 -0.94 4.60
N ASP A 221 -13.23 -1.81 3.63
CA ASP A 221 -13.47 -3.25 3.76
C ASP A 221 -12.60 -3.90 4.85
N ILE A 222 -11.34 -3.48 4.99
CA ILE A 222 -10.43 -3.99 6.04
C ILE A 222 -10.92 -3.56 7.43
N ASN A 223 -11.34 -2.31 7.60
CA ASN A 223 -11.83 -1.81 8.88
C ASN A 223 -13.21 -2.38 9.27
N THR A 224 -14.00 -2.85 8.29
CA THR A 224 -15.30 -3.50 8.53
C THR A 224 -15.21 -5.02 8.69
N SER A 225 -14.05 -5.62 8.39
CA SER A 225 -13.84 -7.07 8.44
C SER A 225 -14.05 -7.69 9.83
N ILE A 226 -13.96 -6.91 10.91
CA ILE A 226 -14.36 -7.34 12.24
C ILE A 226 -15.49 -6.44 12.74
N PRO A 227 -16.75 -6.87 12.67
CA PRO A 227 -17.83 -6.05 13.14
C PRO A 227 -17.74 -5.92 14.67
N HIS A 228 -18.06 -4.74 15.20
CA HIS A 228 -17.84 -4.42 16.61
C HIS A 228 -18.65 -5.34 17.55
N TRP A 229 -19.76 -5.90 17.07
CA TRP A 229 -20.53 -6.91 17.79
C TRP A 229 -19.74 -8.20 18.01
N ALA A 230 -18.88 -8.61 17.07
CA ALA A 230 -18.06 -9.82 17.20
C ALA A 230 -16.96 -9.62 18.24
N MET A 231 -16.33 -8.44 18.28
CA MET A 231 -15.39 -8.06 19.35
C MET A 231 -16.08 -8.03 20.72
N ALA A 232 -17.29 -7.48 20.80
CA ALA A 232 -18.07 -7.44 22.04
C ALA A 232 -18.43 -8.85 22.53
N LEU A 233 -18.83 -9.76 21.63
CA LEU A 233 -19.10 -11.16 21.96
C LEU A 233 -17.83 -11.90 22.40
N ALA A 234 -16.71 -11.71 21.71
CA ALA A 234 -15.44 -12.33 22.08
C ALA A 234 -14.98 -11.87 23.48
N CYS A 235 -15.02 -10.57 23.74
CA CYS A 235 -14.73 -10.01 25.07
C CYS A 235 -15.72 -10.51 26.13
N GLY A 236 -17.01 -10.59 25.80
CA GLY A 236 -18.06 -11.09 26.70
C GLY A 236 -17.85 -12.56 27.08
N MET A 237 -17.55 -13.41 26.11
CA MET A 237 -17.24 -14.83 26.35
C MET A 237 -15.99 -14.99 27.22
N LEU A 238 -14.96 -14.18 26.97
CA LEU A 238 -13.73 -14.19 27.75
C LEU A 238 -13.99 -13.76 29.20
N ALA A 239 -14.83 -12.75 29.42
CA ALA A 239 -15.26 -12.33 30.75
C ALA A 239 -16.04 -13.44 31.48
N VAL A 240 -16.95 -14.15 30.79
CA VAL A 240 -17.69 -15.29 31.37
C VAL A 240 -16.74 -16.41 31.79
N VAL A 241 -15.72 -16.73 30.98
CA VAL A 241 -14.72 -17.74 31.34
C VAL A 241 -13.89 -17.30 32.56
N VAL A 242 -13.48 -16.04 32.63
CA VAL A 242 -12.75 -15.53 33.79
C VAL A 242 -13.62 -15.56 35.05
N LEU A 243 -14.89 -15.15 34.94
CA LEU A 243 -15.87 -15.19 36.04
C LEU A 243 -16.18 -16.62 36.47
N SER A 244 -16.29 -17.57 35.55
CA SER A 244 -16.56 -18.98 35.87
C SER A 244 -15.38 -19.63 36.58
N VAL A 245 -14.15 -19.38 36.13
CA VAL A 245 -12.93 -19.84 36.82
C VAL A 245 -12.81 -19.21 38.21
N TYR A 246 -13.11 -17.91 38.34
CA TYR A 246 -13.08 -17.22 39.62
C TYR A 246 -14.12 -17.78 40.61
N THR A 247 -15.36 -17.98 40.16
CA THR A 247 -16.43 -18.54 41.00
C THR A 247 -16.16 -20.00 41.37
N ALA A 248 -15.66 -20.82 40.44
CA ALA A 248 -15.23 -22.20 40.72
C ALA A 248 -14.12 -22.25 41.77
N ASN A 249 -13.09 -21.41 41.66
CA ASN A 249 -12.03 -21.31 42.67
C ASN A 249 -12.55 -20.84 44.03
N CYS A 250 -13.53 -19.92 44.05
CA CYS A 250 -14.13 -19.44 45.29
C CYS A 250 -14.97 -20.52 45.98
N ILE A 251 -15.76 -21.29 45.21
CA ILE A 251 -16.55 -22.41 45.71
C ILE A 251 -15.65 -23.54 46.22
N THR A 252 -14.62 -23.94 45.49
CA THR A 252 -13.68 -24.99 45.93
C THR A 252 -12.94 -24.57 47.21
N ASN A 253 -12.53 -23.30 47.33
CA ASN A 253 -11.92 -22.79 48.57
C ASN A 253 -12.91 -22.73 49.74
N ARG A 254 -14.20 -22.55 49.48
CA ARG A 254 -15.26 -22.53 50.51
C ARG A 254 -15.68 -23.94 50.93
N LEU A 255 -15.76 -24.89 49.99
CA LEU A 255 -16.04 -26.30 50.24
C LEU A 255 -14.87 -27.02 50.90
N GLY A 256 -13.62 -26.66 50.57
CA GLY A 256 -12.43 -27.10 51.30
C GLY A 256 -12.33 -26.58 52.74
N ARG A 257 -13.24 -25.68 53.14
CA ARG A 257 -13.39 -25.16 54.52
C ARG A 257 -14.58 -25.76 55.28
N HIS A 258 -15.42 -26.59 54.66
CA HIS A 258 -16.31 -27.45 55.45
C HIS A 258 -15.49 -28.62 56.00
N PRO A 259 -15.56 -28.87 57.31
CA PRO A 259 -14.46 -29.49 58.00
C PRO A 259 -14.34 -30.98 57.66
N GLN A 260 -13.11 -31.44 57.46
CA GLN A 260 -12.70 -32.83 57.74
C GLN A 260 -12.86 -33.16 59.25
N VAL A 261 -13.98 -32.80 59.89
CA VAL A 261 -14.29 -33.14 61.29
C VAL A 261 -14.88 -34.55 61.42
N LYS A 262 -15.03 -35.31 60.31
CA LYS A 262 -15.51 -36.70 60.38
C LYS A 262 -14.56 -37.78 59.85
N ALA A 263 -13.36 -37.44 59.38
CA ALA A 263 -12.37 -38.44 58.97
C ALA A 263 -11.27 -38.67 60.03
N ASP A 264 -10.94 -37.66 60.84
CA ASP A 264 -9.90 -37.79 61.87
C ASP A 264 -10.39 -38.52 63.14
N GLN A 265 -11.71 -38.70 63.31
CA GLN A 265 -12.25 -39.44 64.46
C GLN A 265 -12.28 -40.96 64.29
N PHE A 266 -12.06 -41.48 63.07
CA PHE A 266 -11.97 -42.92 62.82
C PHE A 266 -10.53 -43.45 62.71
N PHE A 267 -9.54 -42.56 62.57
CA PHE A 267 -8.13 -42.95 62.49
C PHE A 267 -7.40 -42.89 63.84
N LEU A 268 -7.92 -42.11 64.80
CA LEU A 268 -7.31 -41.95 66.12
C LEU A 268 -7.63 -43.05 67.14
N GLU A 269 -8.53 -44.01 66.83
CA GLU A 269 -8.79 -45.16 67.71
C GLU A 269 -7.95 -46.40 67.35
N LYS A 270 -7.21 -46.38 66.23
CA LYS A 270 -6.30 -47.47 65.84
C LYS A 270 -4.81 -47.21 66.11
N GLU A 271 -4.41 -45.99 66.48
CA GLU A 271 -3.01 -45.66 66.78
C GLU A 271 -2.65 -45.62 68.28
N VAL A 272 -3.58 -45.90 69.19
CA VAL A 272 -3.28 -45.97 70.63
C VAL A 272 -2.66 -47.32 71.04
N GLN A 273 -2.64 -48.31 70.14
CA GLN A 273 -2.06 -49.63 70.44
C GLN A 273 -0.58 -49.80 70.03
N TRP A 274 0.03 -48.82 69.36
CA TRP A 274 1.40 -48.94 68.83
C TRP A 274 2.42 -47.93 69.39
N ALA A 275 2.02 -47.04 70.31
CA ALA A 275 2.86 -45.95 70.79
C ALA A 275 3.42 -46.16 72.23
N SER A 276 3.73 -47.40 72.62
CA SER A 276 4.51 -47.70 73.84
C SER A 276 5.97 -48.05 73.57
N MET A 277 6.45 -47.96 72.32
CA MET A 277 7.85 -48.20 71.98
C MET A 277 8.39 -47.13 71.04
N ALA A 278 9.59 -46.64 71.37
CA ALA A 278 10.43 -45.71 70.61
C ALA A 278 10.13 -44.21 70.73
N ALA A 279 10.64 -43.64 71.82
CA ALA A 279 11.11 -42.25 71.87
C ALA A 279 12.38 -42.10 71.01
N THR A 280 12.46 -41.08 70.15
CA THR A 280 13.61 -40.16 69.94
C THR A 280 13.39 -39.20 68.75
N HIS A 281 13.32 -37.88 69.04
CA HIS A 281 13.60 -36.70 68.17
C HIS A 281 12.60 -36.21 67.07
N PRO A 282 12.64 -34.91 66.70
CA PRO A 282 11.46 -34.02 66.75
C PRO A 282 10.74 -33.75 65.41
N ARG A 283 9.47 -33.33 65.53
CA ARG A 283 8.54 -32.98 64.44
C ARG A 283 8.94 -31.73 63.64
N PRO A 284 8.57 -31.64 62.34
CA PRO A 284 8.73 -30.42 61.55
C PRO A 284 7.63 -29.38 61.85
N ARG A 285 8.02 -28.11 61.78
CA ARG A 285 7.21 -26.91 61.97
C ARG A 285 6.32 -26.70 60.73
N LYS A 286 5.00 -26.83 60.86
CA LYS A 286 4.04 -26.37 59.83
C LYS A 286 3.79 -24.88 60.01
N GLU A 287 4.32 -24.07 59.09
CA GLU A 287 4.00 -22.64 58.99
C GLU A 287 2.55 -22.46 58.51
N ARG A 288 1.81 -21.66 59.28
CA ARG A 288 0.42 -21.28 59.05
C ARG A 288 0.39 -20.07 58.12
N TRP A 289 0.12 -20.28 56.84
CA TRP A 289 -0.16 -19.18 55.90
C TRP A 289 -1.60 -18.70 56.03
N ASN A 290 -1.74 -17.54 56.65
CA ASN A 290 -2.97 -16.77 56.72
C ASN A 290 -3.10 -15.97 55.42
N ARG A 291 -4.07 -16.29 54.55
CA ARG A 291 -4.46 -15.38 53.46
C ARG A 291 -5.94 -15.04 53.56
N ARG A 292 -6.12 -13.77 53.92
CA ARG A 292 -7.33 -12.96 53.96
C ARG A 292 -7.72 -12.67 52.50
N CYS A 293 -9.01 -12.71 52.18
CA CYS A 293 -9.51 -12.23 50.89
C CYS A 293 -9.38 -10.70 50.87
N SER A 294 -8.21 -10.21 50.47
CA SER A 294 -7.98 -8.82 50.11
C SER A 294 -7.35 -8.82 48.73
N GLY A 295 -7.92 -8.01 47.84
CA GLY A 295 -7.54 -7.96 46.44
C GLY A 295 -6.03 -7.80 46.24
N GLU A 296 -5.46 -8.73 45.49
CA GLU A 296 -4.19 -8.56 44.82
C GLU A 296 -4.21 -9.44 43.57
N SER A 297 -3.88 -8.81 42.45
CA SER A 297 -3.79 -9.33 41.10
C SER A 297 -2.81 -10.50 41.00
N GLY A 298 -3.29 -11.71 41.26
CA GLY A 298 -2.57 -12.96 40.96
C GLY A 298 -3.00 -13.52 39.61
N PHE A 299 -2.33 -13.12 38.54
CA PHE A 299 -2.38 -13.82 37.24
C PHE A 299 -1.99 -15.30 37.43
N PRO A 300 -2.76 -16.28 36.93
CA PRO A 300 -2.25 -17.63 36.79
C PRO A 300 -1.21 -17.66 35.65
N ARG A 301 0.03 -18.00 35.99
CA ARG A 301 1.12 -18.28 35.05
C ARG A 301 0.89 -19.59 34.29
N TYR A 302 -0.17 -19.72 33.49
CA TYR A 302 -0.29 -20.78 32.47
C TYR A 302 -1.32 -20.38 31.41
N LEU A 303 -0.95 -19.47 30.50
CA LEU A 303 -1.55 -19.40 29.16
C LEU A 303 -0.61 -18.59 28.23
N PHE A 304 0.47 -19.22 27.77
CA PHE A 304 1.16 -18.73 26.58
C PHE A 304 0.38 -19.25 25.37
N ILE A 305 -0.50 -18.42 24.82
CA ILE A 305 -0.95 -18.57 23.43
C ILE A 305 -0.21 -17.49 22.65
N THR A 306 0.85 -17.89 21.97
CA THR A 306 1.54 -17.07 20.97
C THR A 306 0.62 -16.91 19.76
N PHE A 307 0.06 -15.72 19.57
CA PHE A 307 -0.43 -15.31 18.26
C PHE A 307 0.77 -14.89 17.41
N ASN A 308 1.23 -15.81 16.55
CA ASN A 308 2.09 -15.44 15.45
C ASN A 308 1.20 -14.77 14.39
N VAL A 309 1.37 -13.47 14.23
CA VAL A 309 0.79 -12.70 13.12
C VAL A 309 1.82 -12.69 12.01
N THR A 310 1.55 -13.46 10.96
CA THR A 310 2.09 -13.28 9.61
C THR A 310 1.00 -12.69 8.74
#